data_AF-A0A4V2YG56-F1
#
_entry.id   AF-A0A4V2YG56-F1
#
_cell.length_a   1.000
_cell.length_b   1.000
_cell.length_c   1.000
_cell.angle_alpha   90.00
_cell.angle_beta   90.00
_cell.angle_gamma   90.00
#
_symmetry.space_group_name_H-M   'P 1'
#
loop_
_entity.id
_entity.type
_entity.pdbx_description
1 polymer ?
#
loop_
_entity_poly.entity_id
_entity_poly.type
_entity_poly.pdbx_seq_one_letter_code
_entity_poly.pdbx_strand_id
1 'polypeptide(L)'
;MPRVRPHPWAQPWARRALALLLSLVTVCAIALYGPMIGTASAHGSVVDPASRNYGCWLRWGSDFQNPAMQQQDPMCWQAWQDNTNAMWNWNGLYRDNVGGNHQAAIPNGQLCSAGRTQDGRYRSMDTPGPWTMANLGGTFDIRLNDQARHGADYIRVYITRQGYNATTTPLGWNHLELVRETPRYAPGETYMINGISKGSRTGRHVIYTIWKASHMDQTYYICSDVNFS
;
A
#
# COMPACT_ATOMS: atom_id res chain seq x y z
N MET A 1 61.26 31.41 -51.59
CA MET A 1 59.97 31.34 -50.87
C MET A 1 60.25 30.95 -49.42
N PRO A 2 59.91 31.75 -48.41
CA PRO A 2 60.14 31.39 -47.01
C PRO A 2 58.99 30.51 -46.48
N ARG A 3 59.34 29.43 -45.77
CA ARG A 3 58.40 28.59 -45.01
C ARG A 3 57.98 29.33 -43.74
N VAL A 4 56.67 29.55 -43.57
CA VAL A 4 56.07 29.95 -42.30
C VAL A 4 55.79 28.69 -41.48
N ARG A 5 56.34 28.60 -40.26
CA ARG A 5 55.95 27.57 -39.27
C ARG A 5 54.81 28.12 -38.42
N PRO A 6 53.74 27.35 -38.13
CA PRO A 6 52.71 27.78 -37.18
C PRO A 6 53.17 27.60 -35.72
N HIS A 7 52.85 28.61 -34.90
CA HIS A 7 53.05 28.66 -33.44
C HIS A 7 52.18 27.62 -32.69
N PRO A 8 52.72 26.83 -31.73
CA PRO A 8 51.95 25.78 -31.05
C PRO A 8 51.55 26.14 -29.61
N TRP A 9 50.63 27.09 -29.35
CA TRP A 9 50.32 27.48 -27.96
C TRP A 9 48.81 27.63 -27.70
N ALA A 10 48.03 26.58 -27.98
CA ALA A 10 46.72 26.41 -27.33
C ALA A 10 46.94 25.84 -25.92
N GLN A 11 47.13 26.76 -24.98
CA GLN A 11 47.41 26.55 -23.56
C GLN A 11 46.44 25.53 -22.90
N PRO A 12 46.86 24.28 -22.61
CA PRO A 12 45.97 23.22 -22.09
C PRO A 12 45.46 23.46 -20.66
N TRP A 13 46.07 24.40 -19.93
CA TRP A 13 45.65 24.78 -18.57
C TRP A 13 44.33 25.56 -18.55
N ALA A 14 44.08 26.42 -19.53
CA ALA A 14 42.84 27.18 -19.63
C ALA A 14 41.62 26.27 -19.85
N ARG A 15 41.79 25.20 -20.65
CA ARG A 15 40.75 24.18 -20.87
C ARG A 15 40.49 23.33 -19.63
N ARG A 16 41.53 23.02 -18.84
CA ARG A 16 41.40 22.27 -17.57
C ARG A 16 40.74 23.12 -16.47
N ALA A 17 41.07 24.40 -16.39
CA ALA A 17 40.47 25.33 -15.43
C ALA A 17 38.97 25.55 -15.72
N LEU A 18 38.59 25.69 -17.00
CA LEU A 18 37.19 25.82 -17.41
C LEU A 18 36.39 24.55 -17.12
N ALA A 19 36.97 23.36 -17.36
CA ALA A 19 36.34 22.08 -17.04
C ALA A 19 36.11 21.89 -15.54
N LEU A 20 37.06 22.32 -14.69
CA LEU A 20 36.94 22.28 -13.23
C LEU A 20 35.89 23.26 -12.69
N LEU A 21 35.78 24.46 -13.29
CA LEU A 21 34.75 25.43 -12.93
C LEU A 21 33.35 24.95 -13.32
N LEU A 22 33.20 24.33 -14.50
CA LEU A 22 31.92 23.75 -14.94
C LEU A 22 31.49 22.57 -14.08
N SER A 23 32.42 21.71 -13.64
CA SER A 23 32.09 20.60 -12.73
C SER A 23 31.71 21.09 -11.33
N LEU A 24 32.37 22.13 -10.80
CA LEU A 24 31.99 22.77 -9.54
C LEU A 24 30.59 23.39 -9.57
N VAL A 25 30.23 24.07 -10.67
CA VAL A 25 28.88 24.62 -10.86
C VAL A 25 27.83 23.51 -10.95
N THR A 26 28.15 22.39 -11.61
CA THR A 26 27.22 21.27 -11.76
C THR A 26 27.00 20.54 -10.43
N VAL A 27 28.06 20.34 -9.63
CA VAL A 27 27.97 19.75 -8.28
C VAL A 27 27.19 20.68 -7.33
N CYS A 28 27.44 21.99 -7.37
CA CYS A 28 26.67 22.96 -6.58
C CYS A 28 25.19 23.01 -7.01
N ALA A 29 24.89 22.91 -8.31
CA ALA A 29 23.51 22.86 -8.79
C ALA A 29 22.78 21.59 -8.31
N ILE A 30 23.44 20.43 -8.31
CA ILE A 30 22.85 19.19 -7.79
C ILE A 30 22.66 19.27 -6.26
N ALA A 31 23.56 19.93 -5.53
CA ALA A 31 23.43 20.09 -4.07
C ALA A 31 22.40 21.18 -3.67
N LEU A 32 22.21 22.21 -4.50
CA LEU A 32 21.25 23.29 -4.26
C LEU A 32 19.83 22.95 -4.74
N TYR A 33 19.69 22.04 -5.73
CA TYR A 33 18.40 21.65 -6.31
C TYR A 33 18.02 20.17 -6.13
N GLY A 34 18.91 19.34 -5.58
CA GLY A 34 18.63 17.95 -5.23
C GLY A 34 18.63 17.73 -3.71
N PRO A 35 17.65 17.03 -3.11
CA PRO A 35 16.34 16.60 -3.58
C PRO A 35 15.22 17.38 -2.85
N MET A 36 14.40 18.14 -3.60
CA MET A 36 12.99 18.34 -3.23
C MET A 36 12.21 17.03 -3.54
N ILE A 37 12.70 15.89 -3.07
CA ILE A 37 11.89 14.67 -3.02
C ILE A 37 11.08 14.83 -1.75
N GLY A 38 10.00 15.61 -1.83
CA GLY A 38 8.92 15.40 -0.90
C GLY A 38 8.59 13.91 -0.96
N THR A 39 8.56 13.24 0.18
CA THR A 39 7.91 11.92 0.26
C THR A 39 6.48 12.16 -0.19
N ALA A 40 6.16 11.85 -1.45
CA ALA A 40 4.80 11.87 -1.91
C ALA A 40 4.08 10.79 -1.11
N SER A 41 3.42 11.20 -0.01
CA SER A 41 2.54 10.33 0.76
C SER A 41 1.25 10.17 -0.04
N ALA A 42 1.35 9.47 -1.17
CA ALA A 42 0.30 9.39 -2.18
C ALA A 42 -0.76 8.31 -1.86
N HIS A 43 -1.09 8.06 -0.58
CA HIS A 43 -1.69 6.78 -0.24
C HIS A 43 -2.63 6.76 0.98
N GLY A 44 -3.35 5.65 1.13
CA GLY A 44 -4.35 5.44 2.17
C GLY A 44 -4.59 3.96 2.52
N SER A 45 -5.47 3.72 3.49
CA SER A 45 -5.94 2.37 3.85
C SER A 45 -7.31 2.43 4.53
N VAL A 46 -7.95 1.28 4.73
CA VAL A 46 -9.09 1.16 5.64
C VAL A 46 -8.58 1.24 7.07
N VAL A 47 -9.03 2.26 7.79
CA VAL A 47 -8.63 2.52 9.18
C VAL A 47 -9.67 2.01 10.18
N ASP A 48 -10.91 1.75 9.73
CA ASP A 48 -11.95 1.13 10.54
C ASP A 48 -12.96 0.37 9.64
N PRO A 49 -13.20 -0.94 9.83
CA PRO A 49 -12.39 -1.86 10.64
C PRO A 49 -10.97 -1.95 10.08
N ALA A 50 -9.97 -1.74 10.94
CA ALA A 50 -8.57 -1.61 10.54
C ALA A 50 -8.09 -2.74 9.62
N SER A 51 -7.36 -2.38 8.54
CA SER A 51 -6.70 -3.36 7.69
C SER A 51 -5.62 -4.15 8.46
N ARG A 52 -5.23 -5.33 7.96
CA ARG A 52 -4.18 -6.17 8.59
C ARG A 52 -2.91 -5.36 8.93
N ASN A 53 -2.30 -4.74 7.93
CA ASN A 53 -1.06 -3.99 8.10
C ASN A 53 -1.24 -2.68 8.89
N TYR A 54 -2.33 -1.93 8.65
CA TYR A 54 -2.63 -0.72 9.42
C TYR A 54 -2.87 -1.05 10.90
N GLY A 55 -3.62 -2.12 11.18
CA GLY A 55 -3.88 -2.61 12.53
C GLY A 55 -2.60 -3.07 13.24
N CYS A 56 -1.71 -3.79 12.55
CA CYS A 56 -0.41 -4.14 13.11
C CYS A 56 0.47 -2.93 13.38
N TRP A 57 0.51 -1.97 12.46
CA TRP A 57 1.20 -0.69 12.67
C TRP A 57 0.62 0.06 13.87
N LEU A 58 -0.71 0.15 13.98
CA LEU A 58 -1.40 0.89 15.02
C LEU A 58 -1.16 0.29 16.41
N ARG A 59 -1.24 -1.04 16.54
CA ARG A 59 -1.07 -1.73 17.83
C ARG A 59 0.37 -1.88 18.26
N TRP A 60 1.29 -2.07 17.32
CA TRP A 60 2.65 -2.49 17.61
C TRP A 60 3.73 -1.56 17.10
N GLY A 61 3.43 -0.54 16.30
CA GLY A 61 4.44 0.35 15.72
C GLY A 61 5.35 1.00 16.77
N SER A 62 4.79 1.47 17.88
CA SER A 62 5.57 2.06 18.98
C SER A 62 6.42 1.05 19.78
N ASP A 63 6.23 -0.25 19.55
CA ASP A 63 6.84 -1.33 20.34
C ASP A 63 7.07 -2.60 19.48
N PHE A 64 7.50 -2.41 18.22
CA PHE A 64 7.41 -3.46 17.19
C PHE A 64 8.38 -4.63 17.40
N GLN A 65 9.32 -4.50 18.33
CA GLN A 65 10.28 -5.54 18.71
C GLN A 65 9.88 -6.29 20.00
N ASN A 66 8.73 -5.99 20.59
CA ASN A 66 8.30 -6.64 21.83
C ASN A 66 8.08 -8.16 21.63
N PRO A 67 8.83 -9.03 22.33
CA PRO A 67 8.71 -10.48 22.16
C PRO A 67 7.36 -11.02 22.62
N ALA A 68 6.62 -10.30 23.48
CA ALA A 68 5.27 -10.69 23.88
C ALA A 68 4.28 -10.69 22.70
N MET A 69 4.57 -9.93 21.63
CA MET A 69 3.76 -9.92 20.41
C MET A 69 3.60 -11.31 19.81
N GLN A 70 4.60 -12.18 19.91
CA GLN A 70 4.51 -13.55 19.38
C GLN A 70 3.34 -14.33 19.97
N GLN A 71 3.03 -14.12 21.25
CA GLN A 71 1.92 -14.80 21.93
C GLN A 71 0.61 -14.02 21.84
N GLN A 72 0.68 -12.69 21.92
CA GLN A 72 -0.51 -11.82 21.98
C GLN A 72 -1.11 -11.54 20.60
N ASP A 73 -0.28 -11.43 19.57
CA ASP A 73 -0.67 -11.11 18.19
C ASP A 73 0.27 -11.80 17.20
N PRO A 74 0.22 -13.15 17.11
CA PRO A 74 1.16 -13.94 16.32
C PRO A 74 1.17 -13.56 14.83
N MET A 75 0.06 -13.03 14.32
CA MET A 75 -0.04 -12.62 12.92
C MET A 75 0.64 -11.29 12.64
N CYS A 76 0.57 -10.32 13.57
CA CYS A 76 1.42 -9.14 13.47
C CYS A 76 2.89 -9.47 13.73
N TRP A 77 3.19 -10.38 14.66
CA TRP A 77 4.56 -10.83 14.91
C TRP A 77 5.23 -11.35 13.64
N GLN A 78 4.62 -12.35 12.96
CA GLN A 78 5.20 -12.87 11.72
C GLN A 78 5.31 -11.80 10.62
N ALA A 79 4.39 -10.82 10.58
CA ALA A 79 4.46 -9.74 9.61
C ALA A 79 5.65 -8.80 9.87
N TRP A 80 5.86 -8.41 11.13
CA TRP A 80 7.01 -7.59 11.55
C TRP A 80 8.34 -8.30 11.34
N GLN A 81 8.39 -9.63 11.54
CA GLN A 81 9.58 -10.44 11.26
C GLN A 81 9.86 -10.57 9.75
N ASP A 82 8.82 -10.69 8.92
CA ASP A 82 8.99 -10.82 7.47
C ASP A 82 9.45 -9.51 6.82
N ASN A 83 8.76 -8.41 7.10
CA ASN A 83 9.11 -7.10 6.56
C ASN A 83 8.46 -5.96 7.37
N THR A 84 9.27 -5.25 8.16
CA THR A 84 8.81 -4.10 8.95
C THR A 84 8.15 -3.01 8.09
N ASN A 85 8.58 -2.87 6.83
CA ASN A 85 8.04 -1.87 5.91
C ASN A 85 6.61 -2.18 5.44
N ALA A 86 6.11 -3.40 5.63
CA ALA A 86 4.69 -3.70 5.40
C ALA A 86 3.77 -2.88 6.32
N MET A 87 4.25 -2.59 7.54
CA MET A 87 3.54 -1.78 8.54
C MET A 87 3.97 -0.31 8.47
N TRP A 88 5.26 0.00 8.30
CA TRP A 88 5.68 1.41 8.19
C TRP A 88 5.11 2.11 6.96
N ASN A 89 4.98 1.39 5.85
CA ASN A 89 4.30 1.85 4.65
C ASN A 89 2.89 1.24 4.58
N TRP A 90 2.11 1.32 5.68
CA TRP A 90 0.77 0.74 5.76
C TRP A 90 -0.19 1.26 4.67
N ASN A 91 0.06 2.47 4.18
CA ASN A 91 -0.71 3.11 3.12
C ASN A 91 -0.34 2.61 1.71
N GLY A 92 0.84 2.05 1.48
CA GLY A 92 1.35 1.71 0.14
C GLY A 92 0.86 0.39 -0.48
N LEU A 93 -0.29 -0.16 -0.07
CA LEU A 93 -0.77 -1.46 -0.54
C LEU A 93 -1.65 -1.34 -1.79
N TYR A 94 -1.03 -1.03 -2.93
CA TYR A 94 -1.69 -0.78 -4.21
C TYR A 94 -1.02 -1.49 -5.38
N ARG A 95 -1.69 -1.49 -6.54
CA ARG A 95 -1.13 -1.81 -7.85
C ARG A 95 -1.50 -0.72 -8.84
N ASP A 96 -0.58 -0.39 -9.73
CA ASP A 96 -0.86 0.44 -10.90
C ASP A 96 -1.22 -0.42 -12.11
N ASN A 97 -1.91 0.18 -13.08
CA ASN A 97 -2.19 -0.38 -14.41
C ASN A 97 -2.93 -1.73 -14.38
N VAL A 98 -3.90 -1.88 -13.47
CA VAL A 98 -4.72 -3.11 -13.35
C VAL A 98 -5.77 -3.19 -14.46
N GLY A 99 -6.20 -2.05 -15.03
CA GLY A 99 -7.22 -2.00 -16.07
C GLY A 99 -8.58 -2.55 -15.63
N GLY A 100 -8.87 -2.53 -14.33
CA GLY A 100 -10.09 -3.09 -13.74
C GLY A 100 -10.16 -4.62 -13.70
N ASN A 101 -9.17 -5.34 -14.25
CA ASN A 101 -9.14 -6.81 -14.22
C ASN A 101 -8.43 -7.34 -12.96
N HIS A 102 -9.08 -7.15 -11.80
CA HIS A 102 -8.51 -7.48 -10.49
C HIS A 102 -8.16 -8.96 -10.35
N GLN A 103 -8.98 -9.87 -10.88
CA GLN A 103 -8.76 -11.31 -10.75
C GLN A 103 -7.55 -11.79 -11.55
N ALA A 104 -7.32 -11.22 -12.74
CA ALA A 104 -6.11 -11.51 -13.50
C ALA A 104 -4.85 -10.95 -12.84
N ALA A 105 -4.96 -9.78 -12.21
CA ALA A 105 -3.83 -9.13 -11.53
C ALA A 105 -3.45 -9.78 -10.20
N ILE A 106 -4.39 -10.48 -9.55
CA ILE A 106 -4.23 -10.99 -8.17
C ILE A 106 -4.59 -12.47 -8.13
N PRO A 107 -3.60 -13.37 -8.07
CA PRO A 107 -3.83 -14.79 -7.89
C PRO A 107 -4.52 -15.12 -6.56
N ASN A 108 -5.25 -16.24 -6.53
CA ASN A 108 -5.75 -16.81 -5.27
C ASN A 108 -4.59 -17.05 -4.28
N GLY A 109 -4.84 -16.82 -3.00
CA GLY A 109 -3.83 -16.86 -1.94
C GLY A 109 -2.95 -15.62 -1.87
N GLN A 110 -3.15 -14.61 -2.72
CA GLN A 110 -2.38 -13.36 -2.73
C GLN A 110 -3.26 -12.11 -2.65
N LEU A 111 -4.51 -12.25 -2.20
CA LEU A 111 -5.46 -11.14 -2.21
C LEU A 111 -5.04 -10.03 -1.23
N CYS A 112 -4.56 -10.40 -0.05
CA CYS A 112 -4.22 -9.45 1.00
C CYS A 112 -2.86 -8.77 0.80
N SER A 113 -2.00 -9.32 -0.07
CA SER A 113 -0.77 -8.66 -0.54
C SER A 113 -0.92 -7.98 -1.91
N ALA A 114 -2.13 -7.94 -2.46
CA ALA A 114 -2.40 -7.46 -3.82
C ALA A 114 -1.53 -8.14 -4.89
N GLY A 115 -1.45 -9.47 -4.91
CA GLY A 115 -0.61 -10.19 -5.85
C GLY A 115 0.87 -9.93 -5.60
N ARG A 116 1.29 -9.91 -4.32
CA ARG A 116 2.66 -9.60 -3.87
C ARG A 116 3.18 -8.29 -4.45
N THR A 117 2.36 -7.24 -4.41
CA THR A 117 2.74 -5.92 -4.90
C THR A 117 3.94 -5.35 -4.15
N GLN A 118 4.57 -4.32 -4.73
CA GLN A 118 5.68 -3.58 -4.13
C GLN A 118 6.84 -4.52 -3.76
N ASP A 119 7.28 -5.32 -4.73
CA ASP A 119 8.34 -6.32 -4.60
C ASP A 119 8.10 -7.32 -3.46
N GLY A 120 6.83 -7.69 -3.24
CA GLY A 120 6.43 -8.63 -2.21
C GLY A 120 6.47 -8.07 -0.79
N ARG A 121 6.56 -6.74 -0.61
CA ARG A 121 6.60 -6.08 0.71
C ARG A 121 5.47 -6.56 1.64
N TYR A 122 4.28 -6.79 1.10
CA TYR A 122 3.08 -7.13 1.88
C TYR A 122 2.76 -8.64 1.90
N ARG A 123 3.67 -9.52 1.46
CA ARG A 123 3.41 -10.97 1.34
C ARG A 123 2.97 -11.64 2.65
N SER A 124 3.44 -11.14 3.79
CA SER A 124 3.05 -11.64 5.12
C SER A 124 1.57 -11.41 5.44
N MET A 125 0.89 -10.52 4.71
CA MET A 125 -0.56 -10.32 4.82
C MET A 125 -1.35 -11.50 4.24
N ASP A 126 -0.75 -12.39 3.45
CA ASP A 126 -1.43 -13.54 2.86
C ASP A 126 -1.50 -14.76 3.80
N THR A 127 -0.71 -14.76 4.89
CA THR A 127 -0.61 -15.89 5.81
C THR A 127 -1.95 -16.18 6.50
N PRO A 128 -2.55 -17.38 6.34
CA PRO A 128 -3.70 -17.79 7.14
C PRO A 128 -3.34 -17.87 8.62
N GLY A 129 -4.26 -17.48 9.48
CA GLY A 129 -4.03 -17.55 10.92
C GLY A 129 -4.98 -16.68 11.72
N PRO A 130 -4.82 -16.65 13.06
CA PRO A 130 -5.71 -15.93 13.95
C PRO A 130 -5.40 -14.43 13.98
N TRP A 131 -5.56 -13.73 12.84
CA TRP A 131 -5.46 -12.27 12.77
C TRP A 131 -6.43 -11.63 13.78
N THR A 132 -6.00 -10.54 14.44
CA THR A 132 -6.85 -9.74 15.32
C THR A 132 -8.05 -9.19 14.56
N MET A 133 -9.24 -9.31 15.15
CA MET A 133 -10.50 -8.95 14.51
C MET A 133 -11.13 -7.72 15.14
N ALA A 134 -11.82 -6.90 14.34
CA ALA A 134 -12.81 -5.95 14.84
C ALA A 134 -14.17 -6.65 15.05
N ASN A 135 -14.85 -6.37 16.16
CA ASN A 135 -16.22 -6.86 16.38
C ASN A 135 -17.22 -5.94 15.68
N LEU A 136 -18.07 -6.49 14.81
CA LEU A 136 -19.07 -5.76 14.05
C LEU A 136 -20.46 -6.35 14.26
N GLY A 137 -21.48 -5.48 14.31
CA GLY A 137 -22.88 -5.87 14.40
C GLY A 137 -23.50 -6.26 13.06
N GLY A 138 -24.83 -6.36 13.02
CA GLY A 138 -25.59 -6.73 11.82
C GLY A 138 -25.42 -5.78 10.62
N THR A 139 -25.19 -4.50 10.91
CA THR A 139 -24.85 -3.46 9.93
C THR A 139 -23.63 -2.71 10.45
N PHE A 140 -22.73 -2.34 9.56
CA PHE A 140 -21.48 -1.66 9.89
C PHE A 140 -21.06 -0.69 8.78
N ASP A 141 -20.12 0.18 9.11
CA ASP A 141 -19.52 1.14 8.19
C ASP A 141 -18.03 0.80 7.96
N ILE A 142 -17.50 1.25 6.82
CA ILE A 142 -16.06 1.21 6.55
C ILE A 142 -15.57 2.65 6.39
N ARG A 143 -14.49 2.99 7.11
CA ARG A 143 -13.76 4.25 7.00
C ARG A 143 -12.43 4.03 6.29
N LEU A 144 -12.33 4.55 5.07
CA LEU A 144 -11.08 4.63 4.32
C LEU A 144 -10.47 6.01 4.51
N ASN A 145 -9.19 6.08 4.86
CA ASN A 145 -8.44 7.34 4.98
C ASN A 145 -7.45 7.45 3.82
N ASP A 146 -7.37 8.63 3.21
CA ASP A 146 -6.57 8.94 2.03
C ASP A 146 -5.85 10.27 2.25
N GLN A 147 -4.54 10.20 2.53
CA GLN A 147 -3.73 11.37 2.84
C GLN A 147 -3.53 12.29 1.62
N ALA A 148 -3.68 11.74 0.41
CA ALA A 148 -3.43 12.46 -0.84
C ALA A 148 -4.71 12.92 -1.52
N ARG A 149 -5.88 12.61 -0.95
CA ARG A 149 -7.19 13.09 -1.39
C ARG A 149 -7.44 12.78 -2.87
N HIS A 150 -7.09 11.58 -3.29
CA HIS A 150 -7.17 11.13 -4.68
C HIS A 150 -8.59 10.96 -5.23
N GLY A 151 -9.61 10.92 -4.37
CA GLY A 151 -10.96 10.47 -4.73
C GLY A 151 -11.02 8.97 -4.98
N ALA A 152 -12.20 8.49 -5.37
CA ALA A 152 -12.40 7.10 -5.77
C ALA A 152 -13.30 7.03 -7.00
N ASP A 153 -12.89 6.31 -8.04
CA ASP A 153 -13.77 5.99 -9.16
C ASP A 153 -14.88 5.03 -8.69
N TYR A 154 -14.49 4.05 -7.88
CA TYR A 154 -15.37 3.18 -7.12
C TYR A 154 -14.63 2.61 -5.90
N ILE A 155 -15.41 2.17 -4.92
CA ILE A 155 -14.97 1.29 -3.85
C ILE A 155 -15.86 0.05 -3.88
N ARG A 156 -15.22 -1.12 -4.00
CA ARG A 156 -15.90 -2.42 -3.93
C ARG A 156 -15.58 -3.09 -2.62
N VAL A 157 -16.61 -3.53 -1.92
CA VAL A 157 -16.48 -4.26 -0.66
C VAL A 157 -16.96 -5.67 -0.87
N TYR A 158 -16.08 -6.61 -0.59
CA TYR A 158 -16.39 -8.02 -0.55
C TYR A 158 -16.34 -8.52 0.88
N ILE A 159 -17.14 -9.53 1.19
CA ILE A 159 -17.05 -10.25 2.46
C ILE A 159 -16.91 -11.75 2.14
N THR A 160 -16.06 -12.45 2.89
CA THR A 160 -15.98 -13.91 2.78
C THR A 160 -17.34 -14.56 3.00
N ARG A 161 -17.64 -15.61 2.25
CA ARG A 161 -18.86 -16.42 2.40
C ARG A 161 -18.89 -17.13 3.75
N GLN A 162 -20.08 -17.45 4.26
CA GLN A 162 -20.23 -18.27 5.46
C GLN A 162 -19.52 -19.62 5.27
N GLY A 163 -18.81 -20.08 6.29
CA GLY A 163 -18.05 -21.34 6.27
C GLY A 163 -16.60 -21.20 5.80
N TYR A 164 -16.16 -20.04 5.30
CA TYR A 164 -14.74 -19.78 5.05
C TYR A 164 -13.95 -19.74 6.36
N ASN A 165 -12.84 -20.49 6.43
CA ASN A 165 -11.97 -20.50 7.60
C ASN A 165 -10.66 -19.75 7.35
N ALA A 166 -10.62 -18.47 7.78
CA ALA A 166 -9.45 -17.59 7.61
C ALA A 166 -8.21 -18.02 8.41
N THR A 167 -8.34 -18.92 9.40
CA THR A 167 -7.19 -19.36 10.21
C THR A 167 -6.38 -20.46 9.55
N THR A 168 -6.96 -21.16 8.56
CA THR A 168 -6.32 -22.31 7.91
C THR A 168 -6.31 -22.24 6.39
N THR A 169 -7.15 -21.38 5.79
CA THR A 169 -7.34 -21.33 4.34
C THR A 169 -6.86 -19.98 3.79
N PRO A 170 -5.96 -19.96 2.78
CA PRO A 170 -5.62 -18.73 2.06
C PRO A 170 -6.83 -18.11 1.37
N LEU A 171 -6.93 -16.77 1.40
CA LEU A 171 -8.04 -16.06 0.79
C LEU A 171 -7.98 -16.18 -0.74
N GLY A 172 -9.12 -16.39 -1.38
CA GLY A 172 -9.26 -16.55 -2.83
C GLY A 172 -10.56 -15.93 -3.30
N TRP A 173 -10.65 -15.62 -4.60
CA TRP A 173 -11.80 -14.94 -5.19
C TRP A 173 -13.11 -15.72 -5.04
N ASN A 174 -13.04 -17.06 -5.08
CA ASN A 174 -14.19 -17.94 -4.86
C ASN A 174 -14.76 -17.87 -3.43
N HIS A 175 -13.95 -17.44 -2.46
CA HIS A 175 -14.38 -17.26 -1.07
C HIS A 175 -15.16 -15.96 -0.87
N LEU A 176 -15.16 -15.04 -1.83
CA LEU A 176 -15.70 -13.70 -1.69
C LEU A 176 -17.09 -13.55 -2.33
N GLU A 177 -17.86 -12.62 -1.78
CA GLU A 177 -19.10 -12.12 -2.35
C GLU A 177 -19.07 -10.60 -2.30
N LEU A 178 -19.36 -9.93 -3.43
CA LEU A 178 -19.48 -8.48 -3.51
C LEU A 178 -20.75 -8.05 -2.78
N VAL A 179 -20.63 -7.24 -1.74
CA VAL A 179 -21.77 -6.74 -0.94
C VAL A 179 -22.05 -5.26 -1.17
N ARG A 180 -21.08 -4.52 -1.71
CA ARG A 180 -21.22 -3.09 -2.01
C ARG A 180 -20.31 -2.70 -3.17
N GLU A 181 -20.83 -1.92 -4.09
CA GLU A 181 -20.07 -1.04 -4.98
C GLU A 181 -20.58 0.38 -4.75
N THR A 182 -19.68 1.33 -4.52
CA THR A 182 -20.05 2.74 -4.30
C THR A 182 -20.11 3.51 -5.63
N PRO A 183 -20.87 4.62 -5.69
CA PRO A 183 -20.60 5.63 -6.70
C PRO A 183 -19.20 6.25 -6.52
N ARG A 184 -18.83 7.12 -7.46
CA ARG A 184 -17.60 7.93 -7.39
C ARG A 184 -17.58 8.81 -6.13
N TYR A 185 -16.44 8.88 -5.46
CA TYR A 185 -16.15 9.90 -4.45
C TYR A 185 -15.27 11.01 -5.05
N ALA A 186 -15.62 12.27 -4.75
CA ALA A 186 -14.75 13.41 -5.02
C ALA A 186 -13.49 13.36 -4.13
N PRO A 187 -12.40 14.06 -4.50
CA PRO A 187 -11.22 14.27 -3.65
C PRO A 187 -11.56 14.62 -2.19
N GLY A 188 -11.12 13.80 -1.24
CA GLY A 188 -11.41 13.96 0.18
C GLY A 188 -10.44 13.17 1.05
N GLU A 189 -10.31 13.54 2.32
CA GLU A 189 -9.39 12.84 3.24
C GLU A 189 -9.98 11.50 3.70
N THR A 190 -11.30 11.38 3.75
CA THR A 190 -11.97 10.19 4.26
C THR A 190 -13.15 9.82 3.38
N TYR A 191 -13.28 8.53 3.09
CA TYR A 191 -14.43 7.95 2.40
C TYR A 191 -15.15 6.99 3.34
N MET A 192 -16.40 7.31 3.64
CA MET A 192 -17.28 6.50 4.48
C MET A 192 -18.18 5.63 3.59
N ILE A 193 -18.08 4.31 3.74
CA ILE A 193 -18.95 3.34 3.08
C ILE A 193 -19.92 2.82 4.11
N ASN A 194 -21.11 3.42 4.15
CA ASN A 194 -22.05 3.23 5.26
C ASN A 194 -23.05 2.10 5.00
N GLY A 195 -23.60 1.57 6.09
CA GLY A 195 -24.78 0.71 6.05
C GLY A 195 -24.55 -0.62 5.32
N ILE A 196 -23.37 -1.21 5.47
CA ILE A 196 -23.07 -2.53 4.89
C ILE A 196 -23.69 -3.60 5.80
N SER A 197 -24.53 -4.46 5.23
CA SER A 197 -25.10 -5.60 5.96
C SER A 197 -24.16 -6.79 5.94
N LYS A 198 -23.98 -7.46 7.08
CA LYS A 198 -23.30 -8.76 7.12
C LYS A 198 -24.10 -9.89 6.45
N GLY A 199 -25.40 -9.70 6.25
CA GLY A 199 -26.33 -10.75 5.82
C GLY A 199 -26.45 -11.87 6.87
N SER A 200 -26.44 -13.13 6.42
CA SER A 200 -26.50 -14.30 7.31
C SER A 200 -25.15 -14.68 7.94
N ARG A 201 -24.10 -13.88 7.72
CA ARG A 201 -22.74 -14.18 8.19
C ARG A 201 -22.61 -14.10 9.70
N THR A 202 -21.84 -15.00 10.29
CA THR A 202 -21.55 -15.04 11.74
C THR A 202 -20.13 -15.51 12.00
N GLY A 203 -19.54 -15.02 13.09
CA GLY A 203 -18.17 -15.38 13.49
C GLY A 203 -17.10 -14.68 12.66
N ARG A 204 -15.94 -15.33 12.50
CA ARG A 204 -14.75 -14.79 11.83
C ARG A 204 -14.96 -14.67 10.32
N HIS A 205 -14.73 -13.48 9.78
CA HIS A 205 -14.73 -13.19 8.35
C HIS A 205 -13.57 -12.27 7.96
N VAL A 206 -13.31 -12.18 6.66
CA VAL A 206 -12.44 -11.15 6.08
C VAL A 206 -13.29 -10.24 5.20
N ILE A 207 -13.18 -8.93 5.45
CA ILE A 207 -13.66 -7.90 4.53
C ILE A 207 -12.51 -7.58 3.59
N TYR A 208 -12.79 -7.62 2.28
CA TYR A 208 -11.83 -7.28 1.25
C TYR A 208 -12.32 -6.06 0.48
N THR A 209 -11.63 -4.95 0.67
CA THR A 209 -11.96 -3.66 0.06
C THR A 209 -11.02 -3.38 -1.10
N ILE A 210 -11.61 -3.11 -2.27
CA ILE A 210 -10.90 -2.60 -3.45
C ILE A 210 -11.23 -1.13 -3.59
N TRP A 211 -10.23 -0.27 -3.52
CA TRP A 211 -10.38 1.16 -3.77
C TRP A 211 -9.65 1.53 -5.06
N LYS A 212 -10.40 1.92 -6.09
CA LYS A 212 -9.85 2.46 -7.33
C LYS A 212 -9.73 3.97 -7.19
N ALA A 213 -8.51 4.48 -6.98
CA ALA A 213 -8.26 5.91 -6.85
C ALA A 213 -8.49 6.65 -8.18
N SER A 214 -8.88 7.93 -8.14
CA SER A 214 -9.28 8.65 -9.36
C SER A 214 -8.16 9.39 -10.11
N HIS A 215 -6.98 9.53 -9.53
CA HIS A 215 -5.89 10.33 -10.11
C HIS A 215 -5.15 9.62 -11.26
N MET A 216 -5.11 8.29 -11.26
CA MET A 216 -4.57 7.44 -12.32
C MET A 216 -5.13 6.01 -12.21
N ASP A 217 -4.68 5.07 -13.04
CA ASP A 217 -5.00 3.66 -12.83
C ASP A 217 -4.20 3.06 -11.67
N GLN A 218 -4.59 3.43 -10.45
CA GLN A 218 -4.03 2.92 -9.21
C GLN A 218 -5.15 2.34 -8.36
N THR A 219 -4.95 1.11 -7.89
CA THR A 219 -5.96 0.36 -7.13
C THR A 219 -5.36 -0.22 -5.86
N TYR A 220 -6.03 0.02 -4.73
CA TYR A 220 -5.67 -0.47 -3.41
C TYR A 220 -6.48 -1.72 -3.06
N TYR A 221 -5.86 -2.65 -2.34
CA TYR A 221 -6.48 -3.93 -1.98
C TYR A 221 -6.26 -4.20 -0.50
N ILE A 222 -7.35 -4.20 0.27
CA ILE A 222 -7.27 -3.99 1.70
C ILE A 222 -8.07 -5.09 2.41
N CYS A 223 -7.37 -5.97 3.14
CA CYS A 223 -8.01 -6.99 3.99
C CYS A 223 -8.17 -6.48 5.42
N SER A 224 -9.39 -6.58 5.96
CA SER A 224 -9.70 -6.34 7.38
C SER A 224 -10.36 -7.60 7.97
N ASP A 225 -9.79 -8.14 9.05
CA ASP A 225 -10.36 -9.29 9.75
C ASP A 225 -11.43 -8.82 10.76
N VAL A 226 -12.57 -9.50 10.76
CA VAL A 226 -13.74 -9.09 11.55
C VAL A 226 -14.42 -10.29 12.19
N ASN A 227 -15.13 -10.03 13.27
CA ASN A 227 -16.02 -10.97 13.93
C ASN A 227 -17.44 -10.42 13.91
N PHE A 228 -18.35 -11.14 13.27
CA PHE A 228 -19.77 -10.80 13.21
C PHE A 228 -20.54 -11.47 14.34
N SER A 229 -21.06 -10.64 15.24
CA SER A 229 -21.97 -11.00 16.35
C SER A 229 -23.41 -10.67 16.01
#